data_AF-A0A9E3TCZ9-F1
#
_entry.id   AF-A0A9E3TCZ9-F1
#
_cell.length_a   1.000
_cell.length_b   1.000
_cell.length_c   1.000
_cell.angle_alpha   90.00
_cell.angle_beta   90.00
_cell.angle_gamma   90.00
#
_symmetry.space_group_name_H-M   'P 1'
#
loop_
_entity.id
_entity.type
_entity.pdbx_description
1 polymer ?
#
loop_
_entity_poly.entity_id
_entity_poly.type
_entity_poly.pdbx_seq_one_letter_code
_entity_poly.pdbx_strand_id
1 'polypeptide(L)'
;MEAGDRRPVARAHVVRPGPNAWVEVTVVEGRKHQVRAMLEAIGHPVQRLRRIRYDGVELGSLATGRLRPLTAEEVARLRRASRTAPAPPADRESG
;
A
#
# COMPACT_ATOMS: atom_id res chain seq x y z
N MET A 1 -3.28 -27.55 7.86
CA MET A 1 -3.76 -26.16 7.68
C MET A 1 -2.81 -25.25 8.44
N GLU A 2 -1.68 -24.90 7.85
CA GLU A 2 -0.69 -24.04 8.51
C GLU A 2 -1.11 -22.57 8.38
N ALA A 3 -1.27 -21.92 9.52
CA ALA A 3 -1.45 -20.48 9.61
C ALA A 3 -0.11 -19.80 9.29
N GLY A 4 0.19 -19.69 7.99
CA GLY A 4 1.32 -18.93 7.48
C GLY A 4 1.24 -17.48 7.95
N ASP A 5 2.17 -17.12 8.83
CA ASP A 5 2.59 -15.79 9.28
C ASP A 5 1.74 -14.61 8.74
N ARG A 6 0.69 -14.28 9.51
CA ARG A 6 -0.23 -13.17 9.23
C ARG A 6 0.16 -11.97 10.08
N ARG A 7 1.08 -11.12 9.60
CA ARG A 7 1.10 -9.65 9.77
C ARG A 7 2.36 -9.03 9.10
N PRO A 8 2.36 -7.73 8.72
CA PRO A 8 1.70 -6.65 9.44
C PRO A 8 0.87 -5.70 8.56
N VAL A 9 -0.43 -5.66 8.87
CA VAL A 9 -1.10 -4.36 8.83
C VAL A 9 -0.46 -3.52 9.92
N ALA A 10 0.15 -2.41 9.52
CA ALA A 10 0.71 -1.44 10.46
C ALA A 10 -0.42 -0.70 11.19
N ARG A 11 -1.53 -0.44 10.47
CA ARG A 11 -2.68 0.29 11.01
C ARG A 11 -3.93 0.02 10.20
N ALA A 12 -5.07 -0.14 10.85
CA ALA A 12 -6.38 -0.13 10.21
C ALA A 12 -7.36 0.70 11.03
N HIS A 13 -8.15 1.55 10.39
CA HIS A 13 -9.21 2.32 11.05
C HIS A 13 -10.35 2.66 10.09
N VAL A 14 -11.55 2.84 10.64
CA VAL A 14 -12.75 3.20 9.88
C VAL A 14 -12.73 4.71 9.63
N VAL A 15 -12.80 5.11 8.37
CA VAL A 15 -12.86 6.53 7.94
C VAL A 15 -14.30 6.96 7.70
N ARG A 16 -15.15 6.02 7.24
CA ARG A 16 -16.59 6.26 7.07
C ARG A 16 -17.36 5.02 7.52
N PRO A 17 -18.17 5.08 8.58
CA PRO A 17 -19.01 3.96 9.00
C PRO A 17 -20.24 3.81 8.07
N GLY A 18 -20.89 2.65 8.15
CA GLY A 18 -22.12 2.32 7.42
C GLY A 18 -22.09 0.91 6.82
N PRO A 19 -23.16 0.50 6.11
CA PRO A 19 -23.23 -0.82 5.48
C PRO A 19 -22.09 -1.09 4.50
N ASN A 20 -21.64 -0.04 3.80
CA ASN A 20 -20.48 -0.05 2.91
C ASN A 20 -19.39 0.89 3.47
N ALA A 21 -18.82 0.50 4.61
CA ALA A 21 -17.82 1.31 5.31
C ALA A 21 -16.54 1.51 4.49
N TRP A 22 -15.91 2.68 4.65
CA TRP A 22 -14.56 2.92 4.16
C TRP A 22 -13.56 2.71 5.30
N VAL A 23 -12.59 1.83 5.06
CA VAL A 23 -11.52 1.50 5.99
C VAL A 23 -10.18 1.89 5.36
N GLU A 24 -9.38 2.67 6.07
CA GLU A 24 -7.99 2.90 5.68
C GLU A 24 -7.12 1.81 6.30
N VAL A 25 -6.38 1.10 5.45
CA VAL A 25 -5.47 0.03 5.86
C VAL A 25 -4.07 0.37 5.37
N THR A 26 -3.12 0.46 6.30
CA THR A 26 -1.70 0.62 6.01
C THR A 26 -1.04 -0.75 6.10
N VAL A 27 -0.45 -1.20 4.98
CA VAL A 27 0.35 -2.42 4.89
C VAL A 27 1.80 -2.05 4.61
N VAL A 28 2.73 -2.85 5.14
CA VAL A 28 4.18 -2.68 4.90
C VAL A 28 4.62 -3.50 3.69
N GLU A 29 3.98 -4.65 3.47
CA GLU A 29 4.22 -5.54 2.35
C GLU A 29 3.10 -5.46 1.30
N GLY A 30 3.39 -5.96 0.10
CA GLY A 30 2.49 -5.90 -1.05
C GLY A 30 2.13 -7.27 -1.60
N ARG A 31 1.77 -8.25 -0.74
CA ARG A 31 1.41 -9.60 -1.22
C ARG A 31 0.16 -9.56 -2.10
N LYS A 32 0.09 -10.47 -3.09
CA LYS A 32 -1.03 -10.54 -4.05
C LYS A 32 -2.36 -10.67 -3.29
N HIS A 33 -3.28 -9.76 -3.57
CA HIS A 33 -4.63 -9.70 -2.96
C HIS A 33 -4.65 -9.60 -1.43
N GLN A 34 -3.55 -9.23 -0.77
CA GLN A 34 -3.42 -9.27 0.69
C GLN A 34 -4.56 -8.57 1.43
N VAL A 35 -4.84 -7.29 1.13
CA VAL A 35 -5.91 -6.54 1.82
C VAL A 35 -7.28 -7.19 1.62
N ARG A 36 -7.55 -7.73 0.41
CA ARG A 36 -8.80 -8.43 0.12
C ARG A 36 -8.90 -9.71 0.94
N ALA A 37 -7.87 -10.55 0.92
CA ALA A 37 -7.82 -11.79 1.68
C ALA A 37 -7.93 -11.57 3.19
N MET A 38 -7.30 -10.51 3.70
CA MET A 38 -7.36 -10.17 5.14
C MET A 38 -8.76 -9.78 5.60
N LEU A 39 -9.47 -8.95 4.82
CA LEU A 39 -10.82 -8.52 5.17
C LEU A 39 -11.86 -9.62 4.89
N GLU A 40 -11.66 -10.42 3.84
CA GLU A 40 -12.47 -11.62 3.57
C GLU A 40 -12.43 -12.62 4.74
N ALA A 41 -11.23 -12.87 5.28
CA ALA A 41 -11.01 -13.81 6.38
C ALA A 41 -11.77 -13.44 7.67
N ILE A 42 -12.22 -12.20 7.81
CA ILE A 42 -13.01 -11.71 8.95
C ILE A 42 -14.45 -11.37 8.57
N GLY A 43 -14.93 -11.82 7.40
CA GLY A 43 -16.32 -11.64 6.97
C GLY A 43 -16.66 -10.27 6.38
N HIS A 44 -15.67 -9.49 5.94
CA HIS A 44 -15.85 -8.16 5.37
C HIS A 44 -15.31 -8.09 3.92
N PRO A 45 -16.01 -8.69 2.93
CA PRO A 45 -15.54 -8.72 1.54
C PRO A 45 -15.34 -7.31 0.96
N VAL A 46 -14.21 -7.09 0.29
CA VAL A 46 -13.84 -5.77 -0.26
C VAL A 46 -14.50 -5.51 -1.61
N GLN A 47 -15.48 -4.61 -1.64
CA GLN A 47 -16.13 -4.20 -2.89
C GLN A 47 -15.27 -3.24 -3.73
N ARG A 48 -14.59 -2.28 -3.09
CA ARG A 48 -13.73 -1.30 -3.75
C ARG A 48 -12.43 -1.12 -3.00
N LEU A 49 -11.31 -1.17 -3.72
CA LEU A 49 -9.97 -0.96 -3.17
C LEU A 49 -9.26 0.13 -3.97
N ARG A 50 -8.71 1.12 -3.27
CA ARG A 50 -7.90 2.19 -3.88
C ARG A 50 -6.72 2.52 -2.97
N ARG A 51 -5.52 2.54 -3.54
CA ARG A 51 -4.34 3.05 -2.85
C ARG A 51 -4.34 4.57 -2.92
N ILE A 52 -4.41 5.23 -1.76
CA ILE A 52 -4.47 6.69 -1.65
C ILE A 52 -3.14 7.32 -1.20
N ARG A 53 -2.24 6.51 -0.64
CA ARG A 53 -0.92 6.91 -0.18
C ARG A 53 0.08 5.79 -0.41
N TYR A 54 1.32 6.14 -0.72
CA TYR A 54 2.46 5.21 -0.75
C TYR A 54 3.66 5.92 -0.12
N ASP A 55 4.20 5.35 0.96
CA ASP A 55 5.13 6.06 1.83
C ASP A 55 4.46 7.38 2.28
N GLY A 56 5.08 8.54 2.14
CA GLY A 56 4.39 9.84 2.26
C GLY A 56 4.05 10.53 0.92
N VAL A 57 3.92 9.80 -0.19
CA VAL A 57 3.35 10.35 -1.42
C VAL A 57 1.86 10.12 -1.38
N GLU A 58 1.09 11.20 -1.45
CA GLU A 58 -0.37 11.15 -1.43
C GLU A 58 -0.95 11.33 -2.83
N LEU A 59 -2.05 10.62 -3.09
CA LEU A 59 -2.81 10.74 -4.33
C LEU A 59 -3.48 12.13 -4.44
N GLY A 60 -3.93 12.68 -3.31
CA GLY A 60 -4.58 14.00 -3.24
C GLY A 60 -5.76 14.12 -4.21
N SER A 61 -5.77 15.19 -5.00
CA SER A 61 -6.80 15.51 -6.00
C SER A 61 -6.46 15.01 -7.42
N LEU A 62 -5.46 14.13 -7.58
CA LEU A 62 -5.06 13.64 -8.90
C LEU A 62 -6.19 12.83 -9.56
N ALA A 63 -6.63 13.29 -10.72
CA ALA A 63 -7.67 12.61 -11.49
C ALA A 63 -7.18 11.26 -12.02
N THR A 64 -8.12 10.32 -12.18
CA THR A 64 -7.85 9.00 -12.76
C THR A 64 -7.16 9.13 -14.12
N GLY A 65 -6.10 8.34 -14.34
CA GLY A 65 -5.34 8.33 -15.59
C GLY A 65 -4.38 9.50 -15.78
N ARG A 66 -4.33 10.45 -14.83
CA ARG A 66 -3.37 11.56 -14.87
C ARG A 66 -2.11 11.22 -14.09
N LEU A 67 -1.02 11.85 -14.50
CA LEU A 67 0.27 11.81 -13.83
C LEU A 67 0.65 13.22 -13.39
N ARG A 68 1.41 13.30 -12.29
CA ARG A 68 2.08 14.52 -11.86
C ARG A 68 3.53 14.22 -11.55
N PRO A 69 4.45 15.18 -11.76
CA PRO A 69 5.79 15.06 -11.21
C PRO A 69 5.74 15.03 -9.67
N LEU A 70 6.71 14.33 -9.08
CA LEU A 70 6.95 14.38 -7.65
C LEU A 70 7.65 15.69 -7.29
N THR A 71 7.34 16.21 -6.11
CA THR A 71 8.06 17.37 -5.56
C THR A 71 9.47 16.94 -5.10
N ALA A 72 10.39 17.91 -4.99
CA ALA A 72 11.75 17.63 -4.51
C ALA A 72 11.75 16.99 -3.11
N GLU A 73 10.82 17.40 -2.23
CA GLU A 73 10.65 16.86 -0.89
C GLU A 73 10.20 15.39 -0.91
N GLU A 74 9.22 15.06 -1.75
CA GLU A 74 8.74 13.69 -1.93
C GLU A 74 9.85 12.78 -2.45
N VAL A 75 10.63 13.24 -3.43
CA VAL A 75 11.78 12.51 -3.97
C VAL A 75 12.84 12.29 -2.88
N ALA A 76 13.20 13.33 -2.13
CA ALA A 76 14.18 13.23 -1.06
C ALA A 76 13.75 12.24 0.02
N ARG A 77 12.45 12.22 0.38
CA ARG A 77 11.91 11.28 1.36
C ARG A 77 11.94 9.84 0.85
N LEU A 78 11.49 9.60 -0.39
CA LEU A 78 11.53 8.27 -1.00
C LEU A 78 12.97 7.74 -1.06
N ARG A 79 13.95 8.59 -1.45
CA ARG A 79 15.37 8.21 -1.44
C ARG A 79 15.90 7.88 -0.06
N ARG A 80 15.44 8.56 1.00
CA ARG A 80 15.80 8.21 2.38
C ARG A 80 15.21 6.86 2.77
N ALA A 81 13.93 6.64 2.51
CA ALA A 81 13.24 5.39 2.84
C ALA A 81 13.83 4.19 2.09
N SER A 82 14.23 4.35 0.82
CA SER A 82 14.81 3.26 0.02
C SER A 82 16.22 2.88 0.43
N ARG A 83 17.02 3.83 0.97
CA ARG A 83 18.40 3.56 1.41
C ARG A 83 18.50 2.70 2.68
N THR A 84 17.41 2.56 3.41
CA THR A 84 17.32 1.69 4.60
C THR A 84 16.99 0.24 4.23
N ALA A 85 16.65 -0.05 2.97
CA ALA A 85 16.61 -1.41 2.44
C ALA A 85 17.94 -1.73 1.73
N PRO A 86 18.53 -2.93 1.88
CA PRO A 86 19.73 -3.31 1.14
C PRO A 86 19.47 -3.12 -0.36
N ALA A 87 20.47 -2.60 -1.06
CA ALA A 87 20.39 -2.34 -2.49
C ALA A 87 19.85 -3.57 -3.23
N PRO A 88 18.91 -3.42 -4.19
CA PRO A 88 18.54 -4.54 -5.04
C PRO A 88 19.82 -5.09 -5.70
N PRO A 89 19.99 -6.43 -5.82
CA PRO A 89 21.15 -7.00 -6.50
C PRO A 89 21.25 -6.37 -7.89
N ALA A 90 22.41 -5.76 -8.14
CA ALA A 90 22.65 -4.85 -9.23
C ALA A 90 23.04 -5.61 -10.50
N ASP A 91 22.17 -6.47 -11.02
CA ASP A 91 22.40 -7.20 -12.27
C ASP A 91 21.28 -8.23 -12.51
N ARG A 92 20.46 -8.01 -13.55
CA ARG A 92 20.15 -8.99 -14.61
C ARG A 92 19.51 -8.28 -15.81
N GLU A 93 20.31 -7.55 -16.56
CA GLU A 93 20.14 -7.39 -18.01
C GLU A 93 21.52 -7.45 -18.66
N SER A 94 21.84 -8.60 -19.27
CA SER A 94 22.79 -8.75 -20.37
C SER A 94 22.64 -10.17 -20.92
N GLY A 95 22.08 -10.30 -22.14
CA GLY A 95 22.11 -11.52 -22.95
C GLY A 95 20.83 -12.33 -22.94
#